data_AF-A0A822HSV9-F1
#
_entry.id   AF-A0A822HSV9-F1
#
_cell.length_a   1.000
_cell.length_b   1.000
_cell.length_c   1.000
_cell.angle_alpha   90.00
_cell.angle_beta   90.00
_cell.angle_gamma   90.00
#
_symmetry.space_group_name_H-M   'P 1'
#
loop_
_entity.id
_entity.type
_entity.pdbx_description
1 polymer ?
#
loop_
_entity_poly.entity_id
_entity_poly.type
_entity_poly.pdbx_seq_one_letter_code
_entity_poly.pdbx_strand_id
1 'polypeptide(L)'
;MECLCVKLNDLPDEILLIIFKKLDNFDLLYYFHGIKNKRLNNIIHDPIFTTSLNFVKWSSHKFLNKLSSNVILNRFCLQILPDISIKIKWFYLESSSAKNILRAADYLNLYGLGLYNIKEKTARR
;
A
#
# COMPACT_ATOMS: atom_id res chain seq x y z
N MET A 1 2.49 -1.95 40.39
CA MET A 1 3.10 -2.61 39.23
C MET A 1 2.67 -1.79 38.02
N GLU A 2 3.47 -0.79 37.63
CA GLU A 2 3.11 0.08 36.51
C GLU A 2 3.38 -0.66 35.20
N CYS A 3 2.33 -0.82 34.38
CA CYS A 3 2.46 -1.37 33.04
C CYS A 3 3.24 -0.33 32.20
N LEU A 4 4.50 -0.63 31.88
CA LEU A 4 5.31 0.16 30.96
C LEU A 4 4.64 0.10 29.57
N CYS A 5 3.79 1.07 29.27
CA CYS A 5 3.22 1.23 27.93
C CYS A 5 4.34 1.65 26.98
N VAL A 6 4.91 0.67 26.28
CA VAL A 6 5.84 0.91 25.17
C VAL A 6 5.09 1.64 24.07
N LYS A 7 5.52 2.85 23.70
CA LYS A 7 4.92 3.57 22.58
C LYS A 7 5.49 3.02 21.28
N LEU A 8 4.71 3.12 20.20
CA LEU A 8 5.16 2.67 18.88
C LEU A 8 6.50 3.29 18.46
N ASN A 9 6.70 4.58 18.76
CA ASN A 9 7.94 5.29 18.44
C ASN A 9 9.16 4.84 19.27
N ASP A 10 8.96 4.05 20.33
CA ASP A 10 10.05 3.54 21.17
C ASP A 10 10.58 2.20 20.65
N LEU A 11 9.84 1.55 19.73
CA LEU A 11 10.26 0.28 19.11
C LEU A 11 11.39 0.52 18.11
N PRO A 12 12.31 -0.44 17.89
CA PRO A 12 13.29 -0.41 16.79
C PRO A 12 12.65 -0.49 15.39
N ASP A 13 13.38 -0.05 14.35
CA ASP A 13 12.86 0.00 12.97
C ASP A 13 12.51 -1.39 12.44
N GLU A 14 13.28 -2.41 12.80
CA GLU A 14 13.05 -3.80 12.42
C GLU A 14 11.72 -4.32 12.94
N ILE A 15 11.39 -3.97 14.20
CA ILE A 15 10.12 -4.35 14.82
C ILE A 15 8.96 -3.61 14.17
N LEU A 16 9.14 -2.31 13.88
CA LEU A 16 8.14 -1.51 13.16
C LEU A 16 7.87 -2.08 11.76
N LEU A 17 8.91 -2.46 11.02
CA LEU A 17 8.78 -3.10 9.71
C LEU A 17 8.01 -4.43 9.78
N ILE A 18 8.29 -5.25 10.79
CA ILE A 18 7.56 -6.52 11.01
C ILE A 18 6.08 -6.23 11.27
N ILE A 19 5.76 -5.26 12.13
CA ILE A 19 4.37 -4.86 12.42
C ILE A 19 3.72 -4.33 11.14
N PHE A 20 4.37 -3.41 10.44
CA PHE A 20 3.80 -2.75 9.25
C PHE A 20 3.52 -3.74 8.13
N LYS A 21 4.36 -4.77 7.96
CA LYS A 21 4.12 -5.86 7.01
C LYS A 21 2.87 -6.69 7.30
N LYS A 22 2.36 -6.67 8.52
CA LYS A 22 1.13 -7.40 8.90
C LYS A 22 -0.13 -6.56 8.74
N LEU A 23 0.01 -5.24 8.64
CA LEU A 23 -1.10 -4.31 8.47
C LEU A 23 -1.42 -4.11 6.98
N ASP A 24 -2.55 -3.45 6.71
CA ASP A 24 -2.93 -3.12 5.34
C ASP A 24 -1.96 -2.09 4.75
N ASN A 25 -1.33 -2.45 3.62
CA ASN A 25 -0.32 -1.60 3.01
C ASN A 25 -0.91 -0.27 2.50
N PHE A 26 -2.16 -0.28 2.03
CA PHE A 26 -2.81 0.91 1.50
C PHE A 26 -3.03 1.93 2.62
N ASP A 27 -3.59 1.48 3.74
CA ASP A 27 -3.84 2.34 4.90
C ASP A 27 -2.54 2.93 5.44
N LEU A 28 -1.52 2.10 5.64
CA LEU A 28 -0.22 2.55 6.13
C LEU A 28 0.41 3.61 5.23
N LEU A 29 0.43 3.36 3.93
CA LEU A 29 0.96 4.30 2.96
C LEU A 29 0.15 5.60 2.96
N TYR A 30 -1.18 5.52 3.00
CA TYR A 30 -2.04 6.70 3.03
C TYR A 30 -1.86 7.55 4.30
N TYR A 31 -1.77 6.90 5.47
CA TYR A 31 -1.67 7.59 6.77
C TYR A 31 -0.28 8.13 7.04
N PHE A 32 0.78 7.43 6.64
CA PHE A 32 2.15 7.82 6.98
C PHE A 32 2.88 8.59 5.87
N HIS A 33 2.35 8.65 4.65
CA HIS A 33 2.94 9.45 3.59
C HIS A 33 2.83 10.95 3.86
N GLY A 34 3.99 11.61 3.98
CA GLY A 34 4.11 13.05 4.14
C GLY A 34 3.82 13.54 5.56
N ILE A 35 3.84 12.65 6.56
CA ILE A 35 3.65 13.06 7.96
C ILE A 35 4.91 13.72 8.52
N LYS A 36 4.74 14.52 9.58
CA LYS A 36 5.85 15.21 10.26
C LYS A 36 6.84 14.25 10.95
N ASN A 37 6.40 13.05 11.32
CA ASN A 37 7.28 12.04 11.90
C ASN A 37 8.16 11.42 10.80
N LYS A 38 9.36 11.98 10.62
CA LYS A 38 10.33 11.58 9.61
C LYS A 38 10.68 10.10 9.67
N ARG A 39 10.75 9.52 10.88
CA ARG A 39 11.11 8.11 11.07
C ARG A 39 10.07 7.19 10.45
N LEU A 40 8.80 7.37 10.81
CA LEU A 40 7.70 6.58 10.24
C LEU A 40 7.50 6.84 8.75
N ASN A 41 7.70 8.09 8.30
CA ASN A 41 7.70 8.40 6.86
C ASN A 41 8.82 7.60 6.15
N ASN A 42 10.03 7.56 6.68
CA ASN A 42 11.13 6.81 6.06
C ASN A 42 10.88 5.30 6.01
N ILE A 43 10.26 4.73 7.05
CA ILE A 43 9.92 3.29 7.11
C ILE A 43 8.99 2.89 5.95
N ILE A 44 8.01 3.73 5.60
CA ILE A 44 7.12 3.40 4.47
C ILE A 44 7.80 3.53 3.10
N HIS A 45 9.01 4.10 3.04
CA HIS A 45 9.86 4.13 1.84
C HIS A 45 10.95 3.06 1.89
N ASP A 46 11.04 2.28 2.97
CA ASP A 46 12.05 1.25 3.13
C ASP A 46 11.82 0.12 2.11
N PRO A 47 12.85 -0.38 1.43
CA PRO A 47 12.72 -1.49 0.48
C PRO A 47 12.09 -2.74 1.09
N ILE A 48 12.37 -3.05 2.35
CA ILE A 48 11.80 -4.20 3.05
C ILE A 48 10.27 -4.13 3.05
N PHE A 49 9.71 -2.93 3.22
CA PHE A 49 8.26 -2.69 3.16
C PHE A 49 7.75 -2.53 1.73
N THR A 50 8.37 -1.67 0.92
CA THR A 50 7.87 -1.23 -0.40
C THR A 50 8.07 -2.22 -1.54
N THR A 51 8.98 -3.19 -1.39
CA THR A 51 9.29 -4.16 -2.46
C THR A 51 8.06 -4.98 -2.88
N SER A 52 7.16 -5.27 -1.94
CA SER A 52 5.98 -6.08 -2.19
C SER A 52 4.76 -5.48 -1.50
N LEU A 53 3.83 -4.95 -2.30
CA LEU A 53 2.60 -4.33 -1.79
C LEU A 53 1.37 -5.19 -2.09
N ASN A 54 0.49 -5.34 -1.11
CA ASN A 54 -0.75 -6.08 -1.24
C ASN A 54 -1.96 -5.18 -0.93
N PHE A 55 -2.72 -4.83 -1.98
CA PHE A 55 -3.95 -4.05 -1.88
C PHE A 55 -5.21 -4.87 -2.18
N VAL A 56 -5.13 -6.19 -2.09
CA VAL A 56 -6.31 -7.05 -2.27
C VAL A 56 -7.34 -6.75 -1.18
N LYS A 57 -6.90 -6.50 0.07
CA LYS A 57 -7.78 -6.19 1.20
C LYS A 57 -8.46 -4.82 1.10
N TRP A 58 -7.80 -3.83 0.49
CA TRP A 58 -8.37 -2.49 0.30
C TRP A 58 -9.74 -2.50 -0.39
N SER A 59 -9.90 -3.38 -1.39
CA SER A 59 -11.17 -3.54 -2.12
C SER A 59 -12.33 -4.11 -1.26
N SER A 60 -12.00 -4.91 -0.24
CA SER A 60 -12.96 -5.59 0.62
C SER A 60 -13.55 -4.66 1.68
N HIS A 61 -12.80 -3.61 2.02
CA HIS A 61 -13.36 -2.44 2.69
C HIS A 61 -14.17 -1.65 1.66
N LYS A 62 -15.46 -2.02 1.52
CA LYS A 62 -16.49 -1.18 0.89
C LYS A 62 -16.48 0.19 1.59
N PHE A 63 -15.65 1.10 1.09
CA PHE A 63 -15.46 2.41 1.70
C PHE A 63 -16.76 3.20 1.58
N LEU A 64 -17.30 3.51 2.75
CA LEU A 64 -18.50 4.22 3.18
C LEU A 64 -19.01 5.45 2.39
N ASN A 65 -18.47 5.82 1.23
CA ASN A 65 -19.14 6.69 0.25
C ASN A 65 -18.32 6.75 -1.02
N LYS A 66 -18.93 6.51 -2.18
CA LYS A 66 -18.27 6.48 -3.50
C LYS A 66 -17.45 7.75 -3.82
N LEU A 67 -17.83 8.89 -3.23
CA LEU A 67 -17.10 10.15 -3.34
C LEU A 67 -15.78 10.20 -2.53
N SER A 68 -15.76 9.69 -1.30
CA SER A 68 -14.54 9.68 -0.48
C SER A 68 -13.51 8.67 -1.01
N SER A 69 -13.99 7.56 -1.58
CA SER A 69 -13.15 6.56 -2.24
C SER A 69 -12.33 7.14 -3.39
N ASN A 70 -12.91 8.05 -4.19
CA ASN A 70 -12.21 8.66 -5.33
C ASN A 70 -11.13 9.66 -4.89
N VAL A 71 -11.37 10.46 -3.85
CA VAL A 71 -10.35 11.41 -3.35
C VAL A 71 -9.16 10.66 -2.74
N ILE A 72 -9.44 9.63 -1.93
CA ILE A 72 -8.40 8.79 -1.33
C ILE A 72 -7.59 8.09 -2.42
N LEU A 73 -8.26 7.48 -3.41
CA LEU A 73 -7.61 6.81 -4.52
C LEU A 73 -6.80 7.77 -5.41
N ASN A 74 -7.34 8.96 -5.71
CA ASN A 74 -6.62 9.95 -6.50
C ASN A 74 -5.35 10.42 -5.79
N ARG A 75 -5.42 10.71 -4.48
CA ARG A 75 -4.23 11.04 -3.69
C ARG A 75 -3.22 9.89 -3.74
N PHE A 76 -3.70 8.67 -3.62
CA PHE A 76 -2.85 7.49 -3.65
C PHE A 76 -2.14 7.33 -5.00
N CYS A 77 -2.87 7.37 -6.11
CA CYS A 77 -2.34 7.19 -7.45
C CYS A 77 -1.48 8.35 -7.95
N LEU A 78 -1.78 9.59 -7.54
CA LEU A 78 -1.09 10.78 -8.06
C LEU A 78 0.05 11.27 -7.18
N GLN A 79 0.07 10.90 -5.89
CA GLN A 79 1.09 11.39 -4.95
C GLN A 79 1.92 10.24 -4.37
N ILE A 80 1.26 9.24 -3.81
CA ILE A 80 1.93 8.21 -3.00
C ILE A 80 2.64 7.19 -3.89
N LEU A 81 1.93 6.60 -4.85
CA LEU A 81 2.49 5.56 -5.72
C LEU A 81 3.69 6.05 -6.53
N PRO A 82 3.65 7.22 -7.19
CA PRO A 82 4.81 7.73 -7.93
C PRO A 82 6.07 7.86 -7.08
N ASP A 83 5.93 8.19 -5.79
CA ASP A 83 7.08 8.39 -4.90
C ASP A 83 7.77 7.08 -4.48
N ILE A 84 7.04 5.96 -4.53
CA ILE A 84 7.57 4.63 -4.18
C ILE A 84 7.68 3.68 -5.37
N SER A 85 7.23 4.08 -6.56
CA SER A 85 7.00 3.16 -7.68
C SER A 85 8.28 2.45 -8.14
N ILE A 86 9.42 3.13 -8.09
CA ILE A 86 10.73 2.56 -8.44
C ILE A 86 11.18 1.46 -7.47
N LYS A 87 10.60 1.40 -6.26
CA LYS A 87 10.95 0.40 -5.25
C LYS A 87 10.04 -0.83 -5.31
N ILE A 88 8.87 -0.71 -5.96
CA ILE A 88 7.89 -1.78 -6.04
C ILE A 88 8.36 -2.83 -7.05
N LYS A 89 8.51 -4.07 -6.56
CA LYS A 89 8.86 -5.25 -7.38
C LYS A 89 7.67 -6.18 -7.58
N TRP A 90 6.83 -6.31 -6.55
CA TRP A 90 5.65 -7.15 -6.55
C TRP A 90 4.43 -6.35 -6.15
N PHE A 91 3.36 -6.51 -6.91
CA PHE A 91 2.12 -5.81 -6.63
C PHE A 91 0.92 -6.74 -6.72
N TYR A 92 0.14 -6.81 -5.65
CA TYR A 92 -1.06 -7.65 -5.56
C TYR A 92 -2.31 -6.78 -5.48
N LEU A 93 -3.20 -6.92 -6.46
CA LEU A 93 -4.35 -6.05 -6.67
C LEU A 93 -5.60 -6.86 -7.00
N GLU A 94 -6.78 -6.29 -6.75
CA GLU A 94 -7.97 -6.76 -7.44
C GLU A 94 -8.00 -6.31 -8.91
N SER A 95 -8.55 -7.17 -9.78
CA SER A 95 -8.69 -6.85 -11.20
C SER A 95 -9.55 -5.61 -11.47
N SER A 96 -10.53 -5.35 -10.60
CA SER A 96 -11.41 -4.16 -10.64
C SER A 96 -10.63 -2.86 -10.47
N SER A 97 -9.61 -2.88 -9.62
CA SER A 97 -8.81 -1.73 -9.21
C SER A 97 -7.55 -1.53 -10.06
N ALA A 98 -7.11 -2.57 -10.77
CA ALA A 98 -5.92 -2.57 -11.62
C ALA A 98 -5.92 -1.38 -12.60
N LYS A 99 -7.06 -1.08 -13.25
CA LYS A 99 -7.16 0.02 -14.22
C LYS A 99 -6.88 1.40 -13.60
N ASN A 100 -7.21 1.59 -12.32
CA ASN A 100 -7.05 2.87 -11.65
C ASN A 100 -5.65 3.05 -11.05
N ILE A 101 -4.96 1.94 -10.76
CA ILE A 101 -3.70 1.90 -10.01
C ILE A 101 -2.49 1.65 -10.93
N LEU A 102 -2.67 0.81 -11.94
CA LEU A 102 -1.61 0.42 -12.85
C LEU A 102 -1.64 1.30 -14.09
N ARG A 103 -0.67 2.21 -14.16
CA ARG A 103 -0.15 2.69 -15.44
C ARG A 103 1.20 2.02 -15.61
N ALA A 104 1.35 1.24 -16.67
CA ALA A 104 2.53 0.40 -16.88
C ALA A 104 3.85 1.19 -16.90
N ALA A 105 3.80 2.47 -17.31
CA ALA A 105 4.96 3.37 -17.32
C ALA A 105 5.46 3.76 -15.93
N ASP A 106 4.61 3.65 -14.90
CA ASP A 106 4.92 4.22 -13.58
C ASP A 106 5.80 3.27 -12.75
N TYR A 107 5.88 1.97 -13.10
CA TYR A 107 6.55 0.94 -12.28
C TYR A 107 7.70 0.26 -13.02
N LEU A 108 8.82 0.98 -13.15
CA LEU A 108 9.99 0.52 -13.91
C LEU A 108 10.63 -0.77 -13.40
N ASN A 109 10.50 -1.07 -12.10
CA ASN A 109 11.11 -2.24 -11.45
C ASN A 109 10.10 -3.34 -11.11
N LEU A 110 8.89 -3.30 -11.70
CA LEU A 110 7.87 -4.31 -11.45
C LEU A 110 8.25 -5.65 -12.09
N TYR A 111 8.54 -6.66 -11.26
CA TYR A 111 8.82 -8.02 -11.71
C TYR A 111 7.58 -8.89 -11.76
N GLY A 112 6.57 -8.59 -10.93
CA GLY A 112 5.40 -9.43 -10.82
C GLY A 112 4.14 -8.67 -10.41
N LEU A 113 3.04 -9.08 -11.04
CA LEU A 113 1.70 -8.57 -10.78
C LEU A 113 0.77 -9.74 -10.46
N GLY A 114 0.21 -9.75 -9.26
CA GLY A 114 -0.83 -10.70 -8.86
C GLY A 114 -2.20 -10.06 -8.93
N LEU A 115 -3.06 -10.55 -9.82
CA LEU A 115 -4.45 -10.10 -9.94
C LEU A 115 -5.40 -11.09 -9.27
N TYR A 116 -6.26 -10.57 -8.40
CA TYR A 116 -7.26 -11.34 -7.65
C TYR A 116 -8.67 -11.00 -8.12
N ASN A 117 -9.61 -11.91 -7.85
CA ASN A 117 -11.02 -11.76 -8.19
C ASN A 117 -11.28 -11.52 -9.69
N ILE A 118 -10.46 -12.14 -10.55
CA ILE A 118 -10.66 -12.13 -12.00
C ILE A 118 -11.97 -12.87 -12.30
N LYS A 119 -12.98 -12.12 -12.77
CA LYS A 119 -14.24 -12.73 -13.20
C LYS A 119 -13.99 -13.52 -14.48
N GLU A 120 -14.32 -14.81 -14.45
CA GLU A 120 -14.04 -15.80 -15.50
C GLU A 120 -14.62 -15.43 -16.89
N LYS A 121 -15.60 -14.52 -16.95
CA LYS A 121 -16.25 -14.08 -18.20
C LYS A 121 -15.32 -13.39 -19.21
N THR A 122 -14.13 -12.94 -18.81
CA THR A 122 -13.15 -12.28 -19.70
C THR A 122 -12.05 -13.20 -20.22
N ALA A 123 -11.98 -14.47 -19.79
CA ALA A 123 -10.89 -15.39 -20.13
C ALA A 123 -11.18 -16.34 -21.30
N ARG A 124 -12.33 -16.23 -21.97
CA ARG A 124 -12.65 -17.01 -23.18
C ARG A 124 -12.77 -16.11 -24.40
N ARG A 125 -11.72 -16.11 -25.22
CA ARG A 125 -11.78 -16.01 -26.69
C ARG A 125 -10.71 -16.92 -27.27
#